data_AF-A0A9W8DR85-F1
#
_entry.id   AF-A0A9W8DR85-F1
#
_cell.length_a   1.000
_cell.length_b   1.000
_cell.length_c   1.000
_cell.angle_alpha   90.00
_cell.angle_beta   90.00
_cell.angle_gamma   90.00
#
_symmetry.space_group_name_H-M   'P 1'
#
loop_
_entity.id
_entity.type
_entity.pdbx_description
1 polymer ?
#
loop_
_entity_poly.entity_id
_entity_poly.type
_entity_poly.pdbx_seq_one_letter_code
_entity_poly.pdbx_strand_id
1 'polypeptide(L)'
;MKATLYSALAAAMLGCSVVQAATKINALNYNPKREDGTCPNVDQVKGDLEKLQDHTKRLRIYSAKDCNQGEPVLRAMENTDWKLTLGLWVGKGRDAFDADKKELARLAKVFDFKKQVEAVVVGSEALYRKDCTQEELLKYIGEVRETLKSVGLEDLPVTAAETWPYYSPELIDAVDFIFVHVFPFWEGKKIEDAQKTIYDHIYDLQKIAKKKKIVVGETGWPTNGGNYGDAVPNVKNLQTYLQDFVCRANDEKLDYFWFSAIDEGWKPTTNASSVEAHWGLLDSKYKPKISQEPWYDCKNYVPRSVKKDSKDEDKSSDSEESSSISNGDKASKKSGDKKGSAASDDEGSSKAESEGAGSNTFNLPSAHALGGVGSMLLLGSLIAPLF
;
A
#
# COMPACT_ATOMS: atom_id res chain seq x y z
N MET A 1 58.57 -57.07 26.31
CA MET A 1 57.11 -57.25 26.15
C MET A 1 56.36 -56.46 27.22
N LYS A 2 55.81 -55.29 26.87
CA LYS A 2 54.66 -54.67 27.55
C LYS A 2 53.85 -53.96 26.47
N ALA A 3 52.57 -54.29 26.36
CA ALA A 3 51.65 -53.65 25.42
C ALA A 3 51.07 -52.38 26.05
N THR A 4 50.73 -51.40 25.23
CA THR A 4 49.88 -50.28 25.64
C THR A 4 49.00 -49.91 24.46
N LEU A 5 47.73 -50.29 24.54
CA LEU A 5 46.69 -49.83 23.61
C LEU A 5 46.49 -48.33 23.85
N TYR A 6 46.49 -47.54 22.78
CA TYR A 6 45.79 -46.25 22.77
C TYR A 6 44.53 -46.41 21.93
N SER A 7 43.40 -46.61 22.62
CA SER A 7 42.07 -46.64 22.04
C SER A 7 41.65 -45.23 21.60
N ALA A 8 41.16 -45.10 20.37
CA ALA A 8 40.68 -43.84 19.83
C ALA A 8 39.39 -43.37 20.52
N LEU A 9 39.30 -42.07 20.80
CA LEU A 9 38.03 -41.36 20.97
C LEU A 9 38.03 -40.13 20.05
N ALA A 10 37.51 -40.30 18.84
CA ALA A 10 37.15 -39.17 17.99
C ALA A 10 35.74 -38.71 18.39
N ALA A 11 35.65 -37.65 19.18
CA ALA A 11 34.38 -37.01 19.50
C ALA A 11 33.87 -36.24 18.27
N ALA A 12 33.08 -36.91 17.43
CA ALA A 12 32.38 -36.27 16.33
C ALA A 12 31.27 -35.35 16.89
N MET A 13 31.57 -34.06 17.05
CA MET A 13 30.54 -33.05 17.29
C MET A 13 29.70 -32.91 16.03
N LEU A 14 28.57 -33.63 16.00
CA LEU A 14 27.48 -33.37 15.08
C LEU A 14 26.83 -32.03 15.45
N GLY A 15 27.43 -30.95 14.94
CA GLY A 15 26.81 -29.63 14.94
C GLY A 15 25.53 -29.68 14.12
N CYS A 16 24.40 -29.85 14.81
CA CYS A 16 23.08 -29.75 14.20
C CYS A 16 22.85 -28.29 13.79
N SER A 17 23.33 -27.95 12.60
CA SER A 17 23.05 -26.67 11.96
C SER A 17 21.58 -26.65 11.63
N VAL A 18 20.77 -26.09 12.52
CA VAL A 18 19.37 -25.80 12.24
C VAL A 18 19.37 -24.83 11.08
N VAL A 19 19.07 -25.32 9.88
CA VAL A 19 18.83 -24.48 8.71
C VAL A 19 17.50 -23.78 8.99
N GLN A 20 17.60 -22.64 9.66
CA GLN A 20 16.51 -21.70 9.79
C GLN A 20 16.17 -21.28 8.36
N ALA A 21 15.02 -21.75 7.87
CA ALA A 21 14.57 -21.45 6.53
C ALA A 21 14.39 -19.93 6.45
N ALA A 22 15.31 -19.25 5.76
CA ALA A 22 15.29 -17.81 5.66
C ALA A 22 13.98 -17.38 5.01
N THR A 23 13.13 -16.73 5.80
CA THR A 23 11.85 -16.20 5.36
C THR A 23 12.10 -14.92 4.58
N LYS A 24 12.50 -15.12 3.32
CA LYS A 24 12.91 -14.06 2.42
C LYS A 24 11.71 -13.29 1.90
N ILE A 25 11.70 -12.01 2.20
CA ILE A 25 10.75 -11.04 1.69
C ILE A 25 11.08 -10.78 0.22
N ASN A 26 10.06 -10.73 -0.64
CA ASN A 26 10.24 -10.66 -2.09
C ASN A 26 11.03 -9.42 -2.52
N ALA A 27 10.67 -8.25 -1.99
CA ALA A 27 11.44 -7.01 -2.02
C ALA A 27 10.99 -6.04 -0.89
N LEU A 28 11.80 -5.02 -0.59
CA LEU A 28 11.46 -3.98 0.39
C LEU A 28 11.41 -2.59 -0.27
N ASN A 29 10.43 -1.77 0.13
CA ASN A 29 10.49 -0.33 -0.11
C ASN A 29 11.45 0.30 0.91
N TYR A 30 12.35 1.14 0.42
CA TYR A 30 13.44 1.71 1.19
C TYR A 30 13.62 3.19 0.83
N ASN A 31 13.57 4.05 1.84
CA ASN A 31 13.95 5.44 1.73
C ASN A 31 15.27 5.64 2.50
N PRO A 32 16.35 6.10 1.87
CA PRO A 32 17.62 6.28 2.54
C PRO A 32 17.74 7.64 3.26
N LYS A 33 16.68 8.46 3.34
CA LYS A 33 16.68 9.62 4.27
C LYS A 33 16.90 9.12 5.70
N ARG A 34 17.71 9.85 6.48
CA ARG A 34 17.99 9.53 7.88
C ARG A 34 16.78 9.87 8.76
N GLU A 35 16.79 9.45 10.03
CA GLU A 35 15.70 9.67 10.99
C GLU A 35 15.34 11.16 11.16
N ASP A 36 16.32 12.06 11.00
CA ASP A 36 16.18 13.52 11.04
C ASP A 36 15.82 14.16 9.67
N GLY A 37 15.60 13.35 8.63
CA GLY A 37 15.30 13.79 7.27
C GLY A 37 16.52 14.18 6.44
N THR A 38 17.74 14.10 6.99
CA THR A 38 18.97 14.42 6.24
C THR A 38 19.26 13.38 5.16
N CYS A 39 19.95 13.82 4.10
CA CYS A 39 20.26 12.97 2.96
C CYS A 39 21.35 11.92 3.29
N PRO A 40 21.26 10.72 2.70
CA PRO A 40 22.25 9.67 2.91
C PRO A 40 23.64 10.01 2.36
N ASN A 41 24.66 9.41 2.98
CA ASN A 41 25.93 9.12 2.33
C ASN A 41 26.06 7.62 1.98
N VAL A 42 27.07 7.26 1.18
CA VAL A 42 27.30 5.90 0.69
C VAL A 42 27.46 4.88 1.83
N ASP A 43 28.20 5.22 2.88
CA ASP A 43 28.52 4.28 3.96
C ASP A 43 27.34 4.05 4.91
N GLN A 44 26.48 5.06 5.09
CA GLN A 44 25.17 4.88 5.72
C GLN A 44 24.31 3.89 4.94
N VAL A 45 24.21 4.04 3.60
CA VAL A 45 23.42 3.10 2.78
C VAL A 45 24.02 1.70 2.80
N LYS A 46 25.35 1.53 2.74
CA LYS A 46 25.99 0.21 2.94
C LYS A 46 25.60 -0.41 4.28
N GLY A 47 25.65 0.37 5.36
CA GLY A 47 25.22 -0.07 6.70
C GLY A 47 23.76 -0.53 6.72
N ASP A 48 22.87 0.20 6.05
CA ASP A 48 21.46 -0.21 5.89
C ASP A 48 21.35 -1.53 5.11
N LEU A 49 22.03 -1.67 3.97
CA LEU A 49 22.05 -2.90 3.18
C LEU A 49 22.58 -4.10 3.98
N GLU A 50 23.61 -3.90 4.81
CA GLU A 50 24.15 -4.95 5.69
C GLU A 50 23.11 -5.45 6.72
N LYS A 51 22.16 -4.61 7.15
CA LYS A 51 21.04 -5.03 8.03
C LYS A 51 19.92 -5.73 7.27
N LEU A 52 19.71 -5.41 6.01
CA LEU A 52 18.59 -5.92 5.22
C LEU A 52 18.90 -7.20 4.44
N GLN A 53 20.18 -7.54 4.25
CA GLN A 53 20.63 -8.59 3.32
C GLN A 53 20.14 -10.01 3.61
N ASP A 54 19.87 -10.33 4.88
CA ASP A 54 19.37 -11.65 5.29
C ASP A 54 17.86 -11.80 5.05
N HIS A 55 17.14 -10.68 4.95
CA HIS A 55 15.70 -10.62 4.70
C HIS A 55 15.38 -10.52 3.21
N THR A 56 16.14 -9.75 2.42
CA THR A 56 15.99 -9.66 0.96
C THR A 56 17.27 -9.18 0.28
N LYS A 57 17.27 -9.24 -1.06
CA LYS A 57 18.29 -8.63 -1.93
C LYS A 57 17.67 -7.71 -2.99
N ARG A 58 16.41 -7.32 -2.83
CA ARG A 58 15.66 -6.50 -3.78
C ARG A 58 15.06 -5.29 -3.07
N LEU A 59 15.40 -4.08 -3.52
CA LEU A 59 14.87 -2.83 -2.98
C LEU A 59 14.13 -2.01 -4.04
N ARG A 60 13.20 -1.18 -3.60
CA ARG A 60 12.69 -0.02 -4.34
C ARG A 60 13.09 1.27 -3.62
N ILE A 61 13.49 2.28 -4.38
CA ILE A 61 13.61 3.67 -3.93
C ILE A 61 12.66 4.57 -4.72
N TYR A 62 12.30 5.72 -4.16
CA TYR A 62 11.21 6.57 -4.63
C TYR A 62 11.60 7.58 -5.71
N SER A 63 12.86 8.00 -5.69
CA SER A 63 13.39 9.05 -6.55
C SER A 63 14.85 8.77 -6.88
N ALA A 64 15.30 9.19 -8.05
CA ALA A 64 16.71 9.17 -8.40
C ALA A 64 17.46 10.37 -7.80
N LYS A 65 16.85 11.55 -7.76
CA LYS A 65 17.51 12.83 -7.49
C LYS A 65 17.13 13.50 -6.17
N ASP A 66 15.91 13.32 -5.65
CA ASP A 66 15.58 13.79 -4.29
C ASP A 66 16.58 13.21 -3.28
N CYS A 67 17.08 14.04 -2.37
CA CYS A 67 18.19 13.76 -1.46
C CYS A 67 19.41 13.03 -2.10
N ASN A 68 19.60 13.15 -3.42
CA ASN A 68 20.57 12.39 -4.21
C ASN A 68 20.46 10.86 -4.03
N GLN A 69 19.25 10.31 -3.80
CA GLN A 69 19.02 8.91 -3.43
C GLN A 69 19.67 7.86 -4.34
N GLY A 70 19.64 8.04 -5.67
CA GLY A 70 20.05 7.01 -6.63
C GLY A 70 21.54 6.66 -6.59
N GLU A 71 22.44 7.65 -6.47
CA GLU A 71 23.89 7.41 -6.50
C GLU A 71 24.44 6.64 -5.29
N PRO A 72 24.18 7.00 -4.02
CA PRO A 72 24.70 6.27 -2.87
C PRO A 72 24.11 4.86 -2.77
N VAL A 73 22.89 4.63 -3.26
CA VAL A 73 22.29 3.29 -3.37
C VAL A 73 23.01 2.45 -4.41
N LEU A 74 23.17 2.95 -5.64
CA LEU A 74 23.90 2.23 -6.69
C LEU A 74 25.37 1.98 -6.32
N ARG A 75 26.03 2.95 -5.65
CA ARG A 75 27.38 2.81 -5.06
C ARG A 75 27.44 1.72 -3.99
N ALA A 76 26.48 1.70 -3.04
CA ALA A 76 26.45 0.68 -2.00
C ALA A 76 26.17 -0.72 -2.55
N MET A 77 25.47 -0.81 -3.69
CA MET A 77 25.21 -2.07 -4.40
C MET A 77 26.34 -2.50 -5.34
N GLU A 78 27.40 -1.70 -5.57
CA GLU A 78 28.52 -2.10 -6.45
C GLU A 78 29.17 -3.41 -5.95
N ASN A 79 29.40 -4.34 -6.87
CA ASN A 79 29.95 -5.69 -6.60
C ASN A 79 29.11 -6.60 -5.68
N THR A 80 27.86 -6.23 -5.40
CA THR A 80 26.91 -7.08 -4.65
C THR A 80 25.94 -7.84 -5.58
N ASP A 81 25.07 -8.65 -4.98
CA ASP A 81 23.93 -9.34 -5.60
C ASP A 81 22.60 -8.55 -5.49
N TRP A 82 22.62 -7.35 -4.91
CA TRP A 82 21.43 -6.50 -4.77
C TRP A 82 20.83 -6.07 -6.11
N LYS A 83 19.51 -5.94 -6.14
CA LYS A 83 18.72 -5.37 -7.24
C LYS A 83 17.91 -4.17 -6.79
N LEU A 84 17.78 -3.20 -7.70
CA LEU A 84 17.08 -1.95 -7.50
C LEU A 84 15.91 -1.80 -8.49
N THR A 85 14.72 -1.56 -7.96
CA THR A 85 13.62 -0.92 -8.69
C THR A 85 13.73 0.59 -8.47
N LEU A 86 14.05 1.34 -9.52
CA LEU A 86 14.40 2.76 -9.44
C LEU A 86 13.19 3.65 -9.70
N GLY A 87 12.68 4.33 -8.68
CA GLY A 87 11.62 5.33 -8.81
C GLY A 87 12.10 6.65 -9.41
N LEU A 88 11.23 7.28 -10.18
CA LEU A 88 11.33 8.66 -10.67
C LEU A 88 10.11 9.43 -10.17
N TRP A 89 10.33 10.44 -9.34
CA TRP A 89 9.24 11.15 -8.69
C TRP A 89 8.47 12.05 -9.64
N VAL A 90 7.14 11.88 -9.70
CA VAL A 90 6.21 12.78 -10.38
C VAL A 90 5.40 13.50 -9.31
N GLY A 91 5.73 14.76 -9.08
CA GLY A 91 4.97 15.70 -8.24
C GLY A 91 4.31 16.78 -9.09
N LYS A 92 3.75 17.81 -8.45
CA LYS A 92 3.12 18.94 -9.16
C LYS A 92 4.10 19.66 -10.09
N GLY A 93 3.73 19.81 -11.35
CA GLY A 93 4.59 20.38 -12.39
C GLY A 93 5.61 19.37 -12.91
N ARG A 94 6.75 19.87 -13.43
CA ARG A 94 7.76 19.02 -14.09
C ARG A 94 9.09 18.90 -13.35
N ASP A 95 9.42 19.83 -12.44
CA ASP A 95 10.78 20.00 -11.93
C ASP A 95 11.36 18.73 -11.30
N ALA A 96 10.59 18.03 -10.45
CA ALA A 96 11.01 16.78 -9.83
C ALA A 96 11.23 15.66 -10.87
N PHE A 97 10.29 15.51 -11.81
CA PHE A 97 10.37 14.48 -12.86
C PHE A 97 11.54 14.74 -13.83
N ASP A 98 11.73 15.98 -14.27
CA ASP A 98 12.85 16.32 -15.16
C ASP A 98 14.21 16.22 -14.45
N ALA A 99 14.27 16.50 -13.15
CA ALA A 99 15.46 16.25 -12.33
C ALA A 99 15.78 14.75 -12.22
N ASP A 100 14.77 13.91 -11.94
CA ASP A 100 14.93 12.45 -11.82
C ASP A 100 15.26 11.78 -13.15
N LYS A 101 14.59 12.16 -14.25
CA LYS A 101 14.87 11.66 -15.61
C LYS A 101 16.28 12.06 -16.08
N LYS A 102 16.73 13.28 -15.77
CA LYS A 102 18.11 13.72 -16.06
C LYS A 102 19.12 12.90 -15.24
N GLU A 103 18.81 12.62 -13.98
CA GLU A 103 19.65 11.83 -13.10
C GLU A 103 19.71 10.35 -13.52
N LEU A 104 18.59 9.74 -13.94
CA LEU A 104 18.54 8.42 -14.57
C LEU A 104 19.55 8.31 -15.72
N ALA A 105 19.52 9.26 -16.67
CA ALA A 105 20.43 9.29 -17.81
C ALA A 105 21.91 9.53 -17.44
N ARG A 106 22.19 10.09 -16.25
CA ARG A 106 23.54 10.21 -15.69
C ARG A 106 23.97 8.89 -15.05
N LEU A 107 23.16 8.34 -14.16
CA LEU A 107 23.43 7.11 -13.42
C LEU A 107 23.63 5.93 -14.36
N ALA A 108 22.83 5.80 -15.42
CA ALA A 108 22.95 4.76 -16.44
C ALA A 108 24.28 4.79 -17.22
N LYS A 109 25.04 5.89 -17.17
CA LYS A 109 26.37 6.02 -17.78
C LYS A 109 27.51 5.75 -16.80
N VAL A 110 27.22 5.66 -15.51
CA VAL A 110 28.19 5.48 -14.42
C VAL A 110 28.13 4.07 -13.84
N PHE A 111 26.94 3.45 -13.82
CA PHE A 111 26.66 2.17 -13.19
C PHE A 111 26.16 1.12 -14.19
N ASP A 112 26.42 -0.15 -13.92
CA ASP A 112 25.90 -1.26 -14.73
C ASP A 112 24.44 -1.53 -14.38
N PHE A 113 23.54 -0.78 -15.04
CA PHE A 113 22.10 -0.93 -14.88
C PHE A 113 21.60 -2.32 -15.28
N LYS A 114 22.22 -2.98 -16.27
CA LYS A 114 21.82 -4.34 -16.68
C LYS A 114 22.12 -5.38 -15.59
N LYS A 115 23.10 -5.11 -14.73
CA LYS A 115 23.38 -5.90 -13.52
C LYS A 115 22.56 -5.45 -12.30
N GLN A 116 22.41 -4.15 -12.05
CA GLN A 116 21.93 -3.64 -10.75
C GLN A 116 20.46 -3.20 -10.72
N VAL A 117 19.86 -2.81 -11.85
CA VAL A 117 18.49 -2.28 -11.91
C VAL A 117 17.56 -3.28 -12.58
N GLU A 118 16.41 -3.57 -11.96
CA GLU A 118 15.44 -4.55 -12.48
C GLU A 118 14.20 -3.90 -13.12
N ALA A 119 13.87 -2.66 -12.75
CA ALA A 119 12.80 -1.87 -13.36
C ALA A 119 12.96 -0.37 -13.04
N VAL A 120 12.28 0.49 -13.82
CA VAL A 120 12.09 1.92 -13.55
C VAL A 120 10.61 2.20 -13.30
N VAL A 121 10.30 2.95 -12.24
CA VAL A 121 8.92 3.31 -11.85
C VAL A 121 8.72 4.81 -12.08
N VAL A 122 7.84 5.17 -13.01
CA VAL A 122 7.54 6.56 -13.38
C VAL A 122 6.36 7.05 -12.58
N GLY A 123 6.61 7.91 -11.61
CA GLY A 123 5.60 8.36 -10.65
C GLY A 123 5.25 7.30 -9.61
N SER A 124 4.72 7.77 -8.50
CA SER A 124 4.18 6.96 -7.41
C SER A 124 2.96 7.70 -6.91
N GLU A 125 1.76 7.15 -7.10
CA GLU A 125 0.47 7.75 -6.76
C GLU A 125 0.27 9.18 -7.33
N ALA A 126 0.82 9.45 -8.52
CA ALA A 126 0.79 10.77 -9.12
C ALA A 126 -0.62 11.15 -9.61
N LEU A 127 -1.39 10.19 -10.13
CA LEU A 127 -2.80 10.37 -10.48
C LEU A 127 -3.67 10.48 -9.22
N TYR A 128 -3.45 9.60 -8.24
CA TYR A 128 -4.18 9.64 -6.96
C TYR A 128 -4.01 10.97 -6.21
N ARG A 129 -2.78 11.48 -6.09
CA ARG A 129 -2.49 12.80 -5.50
C ARG A 129 -2.92 13.99 -6.36
N LYS A 130 -3.31 13.75 -7.63
CA LYS A 130 -3.64 14.79 -8.63
C LYS A 130 -2.46 15.72 -8.90
N ASP A 131 -1.26 15.15 -8.89
CA ASP A 131 -0.01 15.84 -9.20
C ASP A 131 0.19 15.99 -10.71
N CYS A 132 -0.35 15.05 -11.50
CA CYS A 132 -0.46 15.14 -12.95
C CYS A 132 -1.78 14.52 -13.45
N THR A 133 -2.10 14.79 -14.71
CA THR A 133 -3.17 14.12 -15.46
C THR A 133 -2.73 12.75 -16.00
N GLN A 134 -3.69 11.94 -16.45
CA GLN A 134 -3.41 10.68 -17.15
C GLN A 134 -2.59 10.90 -18.44
N GLU A 135 -2.88 11.96 -19.21
CA GLU A 135 -2.13 12.29 -20.44
C GLU A 135 -0.67 12.64 -20.13
N GLU A 136 -0.43 13.41 -19.08
CA GLU A 136 0.93 13.76 -18.63
C GLU A 136 1.70 12.52 -18.14
N LEU A 137 1.08 11.63 -17.35
CA LEU A 137 1.76 10.40 -16.91
C LEU A 137 2.13 9.49 -18.07
N LEU A 138 1.23 9.30 -19.04
CA LEU A 138 1.51 8.53 -20.27
C LEU A 138 2.67 9.15 -21.06
N LYS A 139 2.72 10.48 -21.16
CA LYS A 139 3.83 11.21 -21.77
C LYS A 139 5.14 11.03 -21.00
N TYR A 140 5.12 11.09 -19.67
CA TYR A 140 6.31 10.88 -18.84
C TYR A 140 6.87 9.45 -18.97
N ILE A 141 6.01 8.44 -19.04
CA ILE A 141 6.41 7.05 -19.34
C ILE A 141 7.12 6.98 -20.71
N GLY A 142 6.57 7.64 -21.74
CA GLY A 142 7.20 7.74 -23.06
C GLY A 142 8.56 8.45 -23.04
N GLU A 143 8.66 9.61 -22.37
CA GLU A 143 9.91 10.35 -22.20
C GLU A 143 11.00 9.51 -21.50
N VAL A 144 10.62 8.66 -20.53
CA VAL A 144 11.55 7.74 -19.83
C VAL A 144 11.99 6.60 -20.74
N ARG A 145 11.10 5.99 -21.52
CA ARG A 145 11.47 4.93 -22.48
C ARG A 145 12.47 5.42 -23.54
N GLU A 146 12.25 6.60 -24.12
CA GLU A 146 13.22 7.19 -25.06
C GLU A 146 14.54 7.58 -24.35
N THR A 147 14.48 8.00 -23.08
CA THR A 147 15.70 8.23 -22.27
C THR A 147 16.50 6.94 -22.09
N LEU A 148 15.87 5.83 -21.70
CA LEU A 148 16.53 4.52 -21.52
C LEU A 148 17.13 3.98 -22.83
N LYS A 149 16.37 4.07 -23.93
CA LYS A 149 16.84 3.73 -25.28
C LYS A 149 18.04 4.57 -25.71
N SER A 150 18.10 5.86 -25.36
CA SER A 150 19.25 6.73 -25.66
C SER A 150 20.54 6.33 -24.94
N VAL A 151 20.46 5.47 -23.92
CA VAL A 151 21.60 4.93 -23.15
C VAL A 151 21.77 3.41 -23.28
N GLY A 152 21.08 2.75 -24.24
CA GLY A 152 21.23 1.32 -24.51
C GLY A 152 20.56 0.40 -23.48
N LEU A 153 19.49 0.89 -22.84
CA LEU A 153 18.68 0.20 -21.82
C LEU A 153 17.21 0.04 -22.26
N GLU A 154 16.94 -0.06 -23.57
CA GLU A 154 15.60 -0.19 -24.15
C GLU A 154 14.80 -1.40 -23.64
N ASP A 155 15.47 -2.47 -23.22
CA ASP A 155 14.86 -3.67 -22.64
C ASP A 155 14.55 -3.56 -21.13
N LEU A 156 14.94 -2.47 -20.46
CA LEU A 156 14.73 -2.30 -19.02
C LEU A 156 13.24 -1.98 -18.75
N PRO A 157 12.51 -2.80 -17.96
CA PRO A 157 11.08 -2.62 -17.75
C PRO A 157 10.72 -1.26 -17.13
N VAL A 158 9.67 -0.63 -17.68
CA VAL A 158 9.11 0.64 -17.19
C VAL A 158 7.67 0.42 -16.71
N THR A 159 7.37 0.90 -15.52
CA THR A 159 6.01 0.90 -14.93
C THR A 159 5.67 2.26 -14.32
N ALA A 160 4.48 2.38 -13.72
CA ALA A 160 4.05 3.50 -12.89
C ALA A 160 3.35 2.92 -11.65
N ALA A 161 3.66 3.48 -10.47
CA ALA A 161 3.02 3.10 -9.21
C ALA A 161 1.73 3.90 -9.03
N GLU A 162 0.59 3.22 -8.84
CA GLU A 162 -0.70 3.85 -8.52
C GLU A 162 -1.51 2.96 -7.58
N THR A 163 -2.44 3.55 -6.83
CA THR A 163 -3.42 2.80 -6.04
C THR A 163 -4.61 2.35 -6.91
N TRP A 164 -5.32 1.29 -6.52
CA TRP A 164 -6.60 0.98 -7.13
C TRP A 164 -7.64 2.07 -6.77
N PRO A 165 -8.49 2.56 -7.70
CA PRO A 165 -8.72 2.10 -9.07
C PRO A 165 -8.07 2.96 -10.18
N TYR A 166 -6.91 3.58 -9.94
CA TYR A 166 -6.28 4.54 -10.87
C TYR A 166 -5.57 3.90 -12.09
N TYR A 167 -5.85 2.61 -12.39
CA TYR A 167 -5.34 1.92 -13.57
C TYR A 167 -6.35 1.93 -14.71
N SER A 168 -6.23 2.93 -15.60
CA SER A 168 -6.98 2.98 -16.85
C SER A 168 -6.48 1.96 -17.88
N PRO A 169 -7.30 1.59 -18.89
CA PRO A 169 -6.85 0.72 -19.98
C PRO A 169 -5.62 1.25 -20.73
N GLU A 170 -5.48 2.57 -20.85
CA GLU A 170 -4.34 3.23 -21.52
C GLU A 170 -3.08 3.21 -20.65
N LEU A 171 -3.20 3.42 -19.33
CA LEU A 171 -2.08 3.29 -18.41
C LEU A 171 -1.57 1.84 -18.39
N ILE A 172 -2.49 0.87 -18.33
CA ILE A 172 -2.16 -0.56 -18.45
C ILE A 172 -1.43 -0.84 -19.77
N ASP A 173 -1.79 -0.21 -20.89
CA ASP A 173 -1.09 -0.41 -22.17
C ASP A 173 0.32 0.18 -22.18
N ALA A 174 0.55 1.34 -21.53
CA ALA A 174 1.83 2.04 -21.53
C ALA A 174 2.92 1.41 -20.65
N VAL A 175 2.56 0.70 -19.58
CA VAL A 175 3.49 0.05 -18.64
C VAL A 175 3.84 -1.39 -19.03
N ASP A 176 5.02 -1.89 -18.69
CA ASP A 176 5.39 -3.30 -18.96
C ASP A 176 4.72 -4.29 -17.99
N PHE A 177 4.41 -3.83 -16.78
CA PHE A 177 3.67 -4.56 -15.74
C PHE A 177 2.91 -3.57 -14.85
N ILE A 178 1.87 -4.04 -14.17
CA ILE A 178 1.08 -3.26 -13.20
C ILE A 178 1.80 -3.31 -11.85
N PHE A 179 1.93 -2.15 -11.19
CA PHE A 179 2.69 -1.99 -9.95
C PHE A 179 1.84 -1.30 -8.87
N VAL A 180 0.85 -2.05 -8.36
CA VAL A 180 -0.26 -1.48 -7.58
C VAL A 180 0.11 -1.26 -6.11
N HIS A 181 -0.27 -0.11 -5.57
CA HIS A 181 -0.24 0.17 -4.13
C HIS A 181 -1.58 -0.23 -3.50
N VAL A 182 -1.56 -0.99 -2.41
CA VAL A 182 -2.78 -1.38 -1.69
C VAL A 182 -2.52 -1.44 -0.19
N PHE A 183 -3.19 -0.57 0.56
CA PHE A 183 -3.07 -0.48 2.01
C PHE A 183 -4.45 -0.66 2.67
N PRO A 184 -4.83 -1.87 3.11
CA PRO A 184 -6.09 -2.10 3.81
C PRO A 184 -6.22 -1.26 5.10
N PHE A 185 -5.10 -0.84 5.69
CA PHE A 185 -5.05 0.14 6.77
C PHE A 185 -5.71 1.48 6.37
N TRP A 186 -5.35 2.04 5.21
CA TRP A 186 -5.93 3.28 4.67
C TRP A 186 -7.35 3.12 4.10
N GLU A 187 -7.82 1.88 3.96
CA GLU A 187 -9.23 1.56 3.70
C GLU A 187 -10.03 1.33 4.99
N GLY A 188 -9.42 1.54 6.15
CA GLY A 188 -10.04 1.44 7.47
C GLY A 188 -10.42 0.02 7.89
N LYS A 189 -9.79 -1.01 7.30
CA LYS A 189 -10.14 -2.42 7.52
C LYS A 189 -9.58 -2.93 8.85
N LYS A 190 -10.30 -3.87 9.45
CA LYS A 190 -9.77 -4.69 10.55
C LYS A 190 -8.66 -5.60 10.05
N ILE A 191 -7.77 -5.99 10.95
CA ILE A 191 -6.65 -6.88 10.61
C ILE A 191 -7.14 -8.24 10.09
N GLU A 192 -8.30 -8.70 10.55
CA GLU A 192 -8.95 -9.92 10.09
C GLU A 192 -9.35 -9.85 8.60
N ASP A 193 -9.75 -8.67 8.12
CA ASP A 193 -10.25 -8.42 6.76
C ASP A 193 -9.16 -7.91 5.79
N ALA A 194 -8.00 -7.51 6.32
CA ALA A 194 -6.94 -6.85 5.57
C ALA A 194 -6.43 -7.69 4.40
N GLN A 195 -6.17 -8.98 4.64
CA GLN A 195 -5.73 -9.91 3.60
C GLN A 195 -6.81 -10.16 2.53
N LYS A 196 -8.09 -10.23 2.90
CA LYS A 196 -9.17 -10.35 1.90
C LYS A 196 -9.19 -9.11 1.00
N THR A 197 -9.14 -7.92 1.62
CA THR A 197 -9.23 -6.62 0.94
C THR A 197 -8.17 -6.46 -0.15
N ILE A 198 -6.90 -6.71 0.16
CA ILE A 198 -5.83 -6.59 -0.85
C ILE A 198 -6.00 -7.57 -2.01
N TYR A 199 -6.45 -8.79 -1.74
CA TYR A 199 -6.68 -9.79 -2.80
C TYR A 199 -7.92 -9.51 -3.65
N ASP A 200 -8.98 -8.93 -3.08
CA ASP A 200 -10.13 -8.46 -3.87
C ASP A 200 -9.68 -7.44 -4.93
N HIS A 201 -8.86 -6.44 -4.54
CA HIS A 201 -8.31 -5.42 -5.46
C HIS A 201 -7.36 -6.01 -6.51
N ILE A 202 -6.52 -6.98 -6.13
CA ILE A 202 -5.66 -7.70 -7.07
C ILE A 202 -6.52 -8.46 -8.09
N TYR A 203 -7.59 -9.13 -7.66
CA TYR A 203 -8.48 -9.88 -8.54
C TYR A 203 -9.34 -8.98 -9.44
N ASP A 204 -9.69 -7.78 -8.99
CA ASP A 204 -10.31 -6.77 -9.84
C ASP A 204 -9.35 -6.26 -10.91
N LEU A 205 -8.08 -5.99 -10.56
CA LEU A 205 -7.03 -5.65 -11.53
C LEU A 205 -6.76 -6.77 -12.54
N GLN A 206 -6.73 -8.04 -12.10
CA GLN A 206 -6.50 -9.19 -12.99
C GLN A 206 -7.51 -9.25 -14.15
N LYS A 207 -8.75 -8.81 -13.94
CA LYS A 207 -9.80 -8.77 -14.98
C LYS A 207 -9.47 -7.80 -16.12
N ILE A 208 -8.72 -6.73 -15.84
CA ILE A 208 -8.37 -5.68 -16.81
C ILE A 208 -6.88 -5.68 -17.22
N ALA A 209 -6.05 -6.49 -16.58
CA ALA A 209 -4.58 -6.47 -16.73
C ALA A 209 -4.03 -6.85 -18.11
N LYS A 210 -4.86 -7.26 -19.08
CA LYS A 210 -4.44 -7.65 -20.45
C LYS A 210 -3.29 -8.68 -20.48
N LYS A 211 -3.29 -9.63 -19.52
CA LYS A 211 -2.22 -10.62 -19.25
C LYS A 211 -0.88 -10.04 -18.78
N LYS A 212 -0.76 -8.73 -18.56
CA LYS A 212 0.42 -8.14 -17.92
C LYS A 212 0.50 -8.61 -16.47
N LYS A 213 1.72 -8.76 -15.98
CA LYS A 213 1.99 -9.14 -14.59
C LYS A 213 1.48 -8.06 -13.66
N ILE A 214 0.89 -8.45 -12.54
CA ILE A 214 0.60 -7.57 -11.40
C ILE A 214 1.65 -7.83 -10.34
N VAL A 215 2.21 -6.76 -9.81
CA VAL A 215 3.16 -6.73 -8.70
C VAL A 215 2.59 -5.76 -7.67
N VAL A 216 2.58 -6.13 -6.40
CA VAL A 216 2.19 -5.20 -5.32
C VAL A 216 3.39 -4.29 -5.05
N GLY A 217 3.31 -3.03 -5.49
CA GLY A 217 4.38 -2.06 -5.32
C GLY A 217 4.50 -1.53 -3.90
N GLU A 218 3.39 -1.45 -3.17
CA GLU A 218 3.37 -1.15 -1.74
C GLU A 218 2.23 -1.86 -1.03
N THR A 219 2.56 -2.45 0.11
CA THR A 219 1.60 -2.79 1.16
C THR A 219 2.32 -2.96 2.50
N GLY A 220 1.61 -2.77 3.61
CA GLY A 220 2.18 -2.90 4.95
C GLY A 220 1.16 -2.67 6.05
N TRP A 221 1.63 -2.56 7.29
CA TRP A 221 0.81 -2.19 8.45
C TRP A 221 1.63 -1.43 9.49
N PRO A 222 1.18 -0.28 10.02
CA PRO A 222 1.98 0.51 10.94
C PRO A 222 1.93 -0.04 12.37
N THR A 223 3.01 0.15 13.13
CA THR A 223 3.13 -0.40 14.50
C THR A 223 2.77 0.55 15.63
N ASN A 224 2.53 1.83 15.33
CA ASN A 224 2.16 2.86 16.29
C ASN A 224 1.49 4.04 15.57
N GLY A 225 0.94 5.00 16.31
CA GLY A 225 0.18 6.15 15.79
C GLY A 225 -1.33 6.00 16.02
N GLY A 226 -2.13 6.83 15.34
CA GLY A 226 -3.60 6.80 15.44
C GLY A 226 -4.25 5.71 14.59
N ASN A 227 -5.41 5.23 15.03
CA ASN A 227 -6.26 4.34 14.22
C ASN A 227 -6.78 5.07 12.97
N TYR A 228 -7.04 4.32 11.90
CA TYR A 228 -7.80 4.80 10.75
C TYR A 228 -9.02 3.89 10.55
N GLY A 229 -10.24 4.41 10.76
CA GLY A 229 -11.43 3.56 10.84
C GLY A 229 -11.28 2.46 11.90
N ASP A 230 -11.51 1.21 11.51
CA ASP A 230 -11.29 0.03 12.36
C ASP A 230 -9.84 -0.51 12.30
N ALA A 231 -8.95 0.12 11.52
CA ALA A 231 -7.55 -0.29 11.40
C ALA A 231 -6.72 0.24 12.59
N VAL A 232 -6.21 -0.69 13.42
CA VAL A 232 -5.42 -0.37 14.62
C VAL A 232 -3.92 -0.61 14.37
N PRO A 233 -3.04 0.40 14.50
CA PRO A 233 -1.61 0.21 14.37
C PRO A 233 -1.02 -0.42 15.64
N ASN A 234 -0.34 -1.56 15.50
CA ASN A 234 0.43 -2.22 16.57
C ASN A 234 1.28 -3.37 16.00
N VAL A 235 2.30 -3.80 16.75
CA VAL A 235 3.22 -4.88 16.35
C VAL A 235 2.51 -6.21 16.09
N LYS A 236 1.47 -6.55 16.87
CA LYS A 236 0.70 -7.79 16.67
C LYS A 236 -0.02 -7.78 15.33
N ASN A 237 -0.63 -6.66 14.96
CA ASN A 237 -1.31 -6.51 13.68
C ASN A 237 -0.32 -6.46 12.50
N LEU A 238 0.86 -5.85 12.68
CA LEU A 238 1.97 -5.98 11.71
C LEU A 238 2.33 -7.45 11.46
N GLN A 239 2.64 -8.21 12.51
CA GLN A 239 3.02 -9.62 12.39
C GLN A 239 1.88 -10.44 11.76
N THR A 240 0.64 -10.16 12.14
CA THR A 240 -0.55 -10.81 11.57
C THR A 240 -0.67 -10.53 10.07
N TYR A 241 -0.55 -9.27 9.65
CA TYR A 241 -0.67 -8.89 8.24
C TYR A 241 0.47 -9.47 7.39
N LEU A 242 1.70 -9.40 7.90
CA LEU A 242 2.88 -9.98 7.26
C LEU A 242 2.70 -11.48 7.04
N GLN A 243 2.29 -12.22 8.08
CA GLN A 243 1.98 -13.64 8.00
C GLN A 243 0.93 -13.95 6.92
N ASP A 244 -0.21 -13.24 6.93
CA ASP A 244 -1.33 -13.59 6.07
C ASP A 244 -1.07 -13.24 4.60
N PHE A 245 -0.53 -12.03 4.36
CA PHE A 245 -0.24 -11.54 3.03
C PHE A 245 0.92 -12.31 2.40
N VAL A 246 2.06 -12.43 3.08
CA VAL A 246 3.25 -13.06 2.49
C VAL A 246 3.02 -14.54 2.21
N CYS A 247 2.34 -15.27 3.10
CA CYS A 247 2.10 -16.68 2.84
C CYS A 247 1.11 -16.94 1.70
N ARG A 248 0.11 -16.09 1.51
CA ARG A 248 -0.76 -16.14 0.33
C ARG A 248 -0.06 -15.65 -0.95
N ALA A 249 0.86 -14.68 -0.83
CA ALA A 249 1.65 -14.19 -1.96
C ALA A 249 2.61 -15.27 -2.48
N ASN A 250 3.20 -16.05 -1.58
CA ASN A 250 4.03 -17.20 -1.91
C ASN A 250 3.23 -18.32 -2.62
N ASP A 251 2.01 -18.59 -2.17
CA ASP A 251 1.12 -19.61 -2.77
C ASP A 251 0.66 -19.20 -4.19
N GLU A 252 0.16 -17.97 -4.33
CA GLU A 252 -0.32 -17.41 -5.61
C GLU A 252 0.82 -16.90 -6.52
N LYS A 253 2.09 -17.00 -6.08
CA LYS A 253 3.31 -16.54 -6.79
C LYS A 253 3.25 -15.05 -7.19
N LEU A 254 2.69 -14.24 -6.30
CA LEU A 254 2.57 -12.80 -6.43
C LEU A 254 3.88 -12.15 -5.97
N ASP A 255 4.53 -11.38 -6.85
CA ASP A 255 5.65 -10.53 -6.46
C ASP A 255 5.14 -9.27 -5.74
N TYR A 256 5.89 -8.83 -4.74
CA TYR A 256 5.50 -7.71 -3.88
C TYR A 256 6.71 -6.98 -3.28
N PHE A 257 6.50 -5.71 -2.94
CA PHE A 257 7.43 -4.87 -2.22
C PHE A 257 6.76 -4.46 -0.89
N TRP A 258 7.32 -4.91 0.23
CA TRP A 258 6.77 -4.58 1.54
C TRP A 258 7.12 -3.14 1.93
N PHE A 259 6.13 -2.39 2.41
CA PHE A 259 6.27 -1.03 2.93
C PHE A 259 6.31 -1.05 4.48
N SER A 260 7.43 -0.74 5.12
CA SER A 260 8.76 -0.41 4.58
C SER A 260 9.90 -1.17 5.29
N ALA A 261 11.13 -0.96 4.83
CA ALA A 261 12.30 -1.60 5.44
C ALA A 261 12.55 -1.12 6.88
N ILE A 262 12.54 0.20 7.11
CA ILE A 262 13.00 0.88 8.32
C ILE A 262 12.03 2.04 8.62
N ASP A 263 11.80 2.35 9.89
CA ASP A 263 10.98 3.49 10.31
C ASP A 263 11.53 4.86 9.88
N GLU A 264 10.68 5.66 9.24
CA GLU A 264 11.01 6.95 8.66
C GLU A 264 10.56 8.10 9.57
N GLY A 265 11.28 8.29 10.68
CA GLY A 265 10.95 9.25 11.75
C GLY A 265 10.71 10.71 11.33
N TRP A 266 11.20 11.10 10.16
CA TRP A 266 11.01 12.43 9.57
C TRP A 266 9.61 12.65 8.96
N LYS A 267 8.86 11.59 8.59
CA LYS A 267 7.58 11.74 7.87
C LYS A 267 6.50 12.54 8.65
N PRO A 268 6.26 12.34 9.95
CA PRO A 268 5.25 13.11 10.68
C PRO A 268 5.54 14.61 10.77
N THR A 269 6.78 15.07 10.53
CA THR A 269 7.12 16.50 10.63
C THR A 269 6.59 17.34 9.46
N THR A 270 6.00 16.72 8.43
CA THR A 270 5.51 17.40 7.21
C THR A 270 3.98 17.48 7.10
N ASN A 271 3.27 17.48 8.23
CA ASN A 271 1.79 17.36 8.34
C ASN A 271 1.22 15.98 7.95
N ALA A 272 2.05 14.93 7.94
CA ALA A 272 1.62 13.58 7.67
C ALA A 272 0.90 12.93 8.88
N SER A 273 0.23 11.79 8.66
CA SER A 273 -0.46 11.08 9.75
C SER A 273 0.53 10.57 10.80
N SER A 274 0.08 10.44 12.06
CA SER A 274 0.91 9.97 13.18
C SER A 274 1.43 8.53 13.04
N VAL A 275 0.95 7.76 12.07
CA VAL A 275 1.43 6.41 11.75
C VAL A 275 2.64 6.39 10.81
N GLU A 276 2.95 7.51 10.13
CA GLU A 276 3.86 7.51 8.98
C GLU A 276 5.33 7.27 9.34
N ALA A 277 5.71 7.50 10.59
CA ALA A 277 7.02 7.12 11.13
C ALA A 277 7.13 5.63 11.52
N HIS A 278 6.09 4.81 11.31
CA HIS A 278 5.93 3.53 12.01
C HIS A 278 5.64 2.30 11.11
N TRP A 279 5.92 2.39 9.81
CA TRP A 279 5.71 1.31 8.83
C TRP A 279 6.87 0.31 8.66
N GLY A 280 8.05 0.62 9.22
CA GLY A 280 9.24 -0.22 9.06
C GLY A 280 9.10 -1.59 9.70
N LEU A 281 9.69 -2.62 9.09
CA LEU A 281 9.93 -3.91 9.75
C LEU A 281 11.02 -3.80 10.82
N LEU A 282 12.02 -2.93 10.57
CA LEU A 282 12.96 -2.44 11.56
C LEU A 282 12.50 -1.09 12.13
N ASP A 283 12.79 -0.84 13.41
CA ASP A 283 12.70 0.51 14.00
C ASP A 283 13.80 1.44 13.46
N SER A 284 13.74 2.74 13.80
CA SER A 284 14.74 3.73 13.36
C SER A 284 16.15 3.49 13.90
N LYS A 285 16.31 2.53 14.83
CA LYS A 285 17.57 2.07 15.42
C LYS A 285 17.97 0.69 14.88
N TYR A 286 17.41 0.29 13.74
CA TYR A 286 17.69 -0.95 13.01
C TYR A 286 17.37 -2.24 13.77
N LYS A 287 16.46 -2.19 14.76
CA LYS A 287 16.02 -3.38 15.50
C LYS A 287 14.74 -3.95 14.88
N PRO A 288 14.63 -5.28 14.70
CA PRO A 288 13.37 -5.91 14.31
C PRO A 288 12.25 -5.57 15.28
N LYS A 289 11.10 -5.12 14.75
CA LYS A 289 9.90 -4.87 15.57
C LYS A 289 9.17 -6.15 15.95
N ILE A 290 9.20 -7.13 15.06
CA ILE A 290 8.73 -8.49 15.34
C ILE A 290 9.88 -9.19 16.08
N SER A 291 9.66 -9.51 17.35
CA SER A 291 10.68 -10.09 18.23
C SER A 291 10.84 -11.60 18.09
N GLN A 292 9.90 -12.28 17.44
CA GLN A 292 9.90 -13.72 17.20
C GLN A 292 10.36 -14.02 15.78
N GLU A 293 11.34 -14.92 15.66
CA GLU A 293 11.76 -15.50 14.38
C GLU A 293 11.17 -16.90 14.18
N PRO A 294 10.82 -17.30 12.94
CA PRO A 294 10.76 -16.43 11.76
C PRO A 294 9.62 -15.40 11.87
N TRP A 295 9.77 -14.23 11.24
CA TRP A 295 8.73 -13.18 11.26
C TRP A 295 7.35 -13.65 10.74
N TYR A 296 7.33 -14.70 9.91
CA TYR A 296 6.14 -15.43 9.45
C TYR A 296 6.49 -16.92 9.24
N ASP A 297 5.53 -17.84 9.32
CA ASP A 297 5.72 -19.25 8.95
C ASP A 297 4.57 -19.75 8.05
N CYS A 298 4.91 -20.09 6.81
CA CYS A 298 3.93 -20.56 5.83
C CYS A 298 3.70 -22.08 5.84
N LYS A 299 4.47 -22.87 6.60
CA LYS A 299 4.44 -24.35 6.54
C LYS A 299 3.07 -24.97 6.82
N ASN A 300 2.30 -24.34 7.72
CA ASN A 300 0.95 -24.76 8.09
C ASN A 300 -0.04 -23.59 7.93
N TYR A 301 0.27 -22.60 7.08
CA TYR A 301 -0.60 -21.46 6.89
C TYR A 301 -1.86 -21.89 6.13
N VAL A 302 -3.00 -21.77 6.81
CA VAL A 302 -4.32 -21.83 6.19
C VAL A 302 -4.80 -20.39 6.03
N PRO A 303 -5.05 -19.89 4.81
CA PRO A 303 -5.65 -18.57 4.62
C PRO A 303 -6.91 -18.45 5.46
N ARG A 304 -7.08 -17.34 6.19
CA ARG A 304 -8.31 -17.12 6.96
C ARG A 304 -9.52 -17.27 6.04
N SER A 305 -10.27 -18.34 6.25
CA SER A 305 -11.52 -18.53 5.53
C SER A 305 -12.44 -17.38 5.91
N VAL A 306 -12.83 -16.58 4.91
CA VAL A 306 -13.91 -15.61 5.06
C VAL A 306 -15.09 -16.38 5.64
N LYS A 307 -15.53 -16.02 6.86
CA LYS A 307 -16.80 -16.50 7.37
C LYS A 307 -17.85 -15.99 6.40
N LYS A 308 -18.33 -16.88 5.54
CA LYS A 308 -19.48 -16.62 4.71
C LYS A 308 -20.65 -16.52 5.69
N ASP A 309 -21.13 -15.31 5.94
CA ASP A 309 -22.33 -15.09 6.77
C ASP A 309 -23.54 -15.66 6.02
N SER A 310 -23.72 -16.97 6.16
CA SER A 310 -24.87 -17.71 5.62
C SER A 310 -26.09 -17.41 6.50
N LYS A 311 -26.71 -16.27 6.23
CA LYS A 311 -28.09 -15.96 6.64
C LYS A 311 -29.00 -15.91 5.41
N ASP A 312 -29.02 -17.02 4.69
CA ASP A 312 -30.12 -17.37 3.78
C ASP A 312 -30.67 -18.73 4.25
N GLU A 313 -31.45 -18.70 5.35
CA GLU A 313 -32.37 -19.79 5.65
C GLU A 313 -33.65 -19.58 4.83
N ASP A 314 -33.65 -20.28 3.71
CA ASP A 314 -34.77 -20.65 2.86
C ASP A 314 -36.11 -20.83 3.61
N LYS A 315 -37.16 -20.14 3.13
CA LYS A 315 -38.57 -20.48 3.42
C LYS A 315 -39.53 -19.82 2.42
N SER A 316 -39.94 -20.60 1.42
CA SER A 316 -41.04 -20.32 0.50
C SER A 316 -41.93 -21.57 0.40
N SER A 317 -43.25 -21.38 0.19
CA SER A 317 -44.33 -22.40 0.02
C SER A 317 -44.49 -23.40 1.18
N ASP A 318 -45.65 -23.61 1.80
CA ASP A 318 -46.98 -23.82 1.21
C ASP A 318 -48.16 -23.29 2.08
N SER A 319 -49.39 -23.45 1.57
CA SER A 319 -50.63 -22.79 2.01
C SER A 319 -51.73 -23.74 2.52
N GLU A 320 -52.74 -23.17 3.22
CA GLU A 320 -54.07 -23.75 3.55
C GLU A 320 -54.09 -24.88 4.64
N GLU A 321 -55.11 -25.09 5.50
CA GLU A 321 -56.43 -24.44 5.70
C GLU A 321 -57.04 -24.61 7.13
N SER A 322 -57.77 -23.58 7.61
CA SER A 322 -59.01 -23.58 8.43
C SER A 322 -59.15 -24.10 9.92
N SER A 323 -60.08 -23.42 10.64
CA SER A 323 -60.84 -23.79 11.87
C SER A 323 -60.13 -23.68 13.25
N SER A 324 -60.75 -23.20 14.36
CA SER A 324 -62.05 -22.50 14.60
C SER A 324 -62.14 -21.83 16.02
N ILE A 325 -62.94 -20.76 16.17
CA ILE A 325 -63.92 -20.42 17.28
C ILE A 325 -63.44 -20.52 18.78
N SER A 326 -63.70 -19.60 19.75
CA SER A 326 -64.32 -18.25 19.83
C SER A 326 -64.18 -17.58 21.24
N ASN A 327 -64.58 -16.29 21.35
CA ASN A 327 -65.11 -15.54 22.52
C ASN A 327 -64.19 -15.05 23.68
N GLY A 328 -64.41 -13.79 24.15
CA GLY A 328 -63.73 -13.25 25.35
C GLY A 328 -63.85 -11.76 25.78
N ASP A 329 -64.93 -11.03 25.46
CA ASP A 329 -65.49 -9.83 26.16
C ASP A 329 -64.65 -8.59 26.67
N LYS A 330 -65.18 -7.39 26.31
CA LYS A 330 -65.31 -6.10 27.08
C LYS A 330 -64.14 -5.30 27.71
N ALA A 331 -63.82 -4.20 27.03
CA ALA A 331 -64.10 -2.79 27.42
C ALA A 331 -63.75 -2.21 28.82
N SER A 332 -62.92 -1.15 28.84
CA SER A 332 -63.39 0.23 29.19
C SER A 332 -62.36 1.36 29.01
N LYS A 333 -62.90 2.52 28.56
CA LYS A 333 -62.65 3.95 28.90
C LYS A 333 -61.33 4.43 29.58
N LYS A 334 -60.93 5.71 29.53
CA LYS A 334 -61.12 6.92 28.67
C LYS A 334 -60.46 8.11 29.43
N SER A 335 -60.14 9.21 28.73
CA SER A 335 -59.80 10.57 29.26
C SER A 335 -58.53 10.72 30.12
N GLY A 336 -57.84 11.87 30.14
CA GLY A 336 -58.01 13.13 29.40
C GLY A 336 -56.76 14.02 29.55
N ASP A 337 -56.30 14.72 28.52
CA ASP A 337 -56.73 16.07 28.10
C ASP A 337 -56.28 17.23 29.04
N LYS A 338 -55.23 17.98 28.68
CA LYS A 338 -55.39 19.39 28.20
C LYS A 338 -54.10 20.18 27.90
N LYS A 339 -54.25 21.01 26.86
CA LYS A 339 -53.49 22.18 26.39
C LYS A 339 -52.95 23.17 27.45
N GLY A 340 -51.89 23.88 27.06
CA GLY A 340 -51.57 25.27 27.44
C GLY A 340 -50.75 25.94 26.31
N SER A 341 -50.96 27.23 26.03
CA SER A 341 -50.42 27.91 24.83
C SER A 341 -49.73 29.26 25.11
N ALA A 342 -48.85 29.64 24.17
CA ALA A 342 -48.61 30.99 23.62
C ALA A 342 -47.72 32.04 24.33
N ALA A 343 -47.17 32.93 23.47
CA ALA A 343 -46.57 34.27 23.73
C ALA A 343 -45.20 34.28 24.48
N SER A 344 -44.33 35.31 24.43
CA SER A 344 -44.09 36.50 23.56
C SER A 344 -42.86 37.26 24.10
N ASP A 345 -42.02 38.06 23.42
CA ASP A 345 -41.60 38.26 22.01
C ASP A 345 -40.30 39.16 22.09
N ASP A 346 -39.88 39.88 21.03
CA ASP A 346 -38.86 40.98 21.03
C ASP A 346 -37.37 40.69 21.39
N GLU A 347 -36.37 41.48 20.98
CA GLU A 347 -36.10 42.28 19.76
C GLU A 347 -34.57 42.60 19.76
N GLY A 348 -33.92 42.91 18.62
CA GLY A 348 -32.47 43.20 18.64
C GLY A 348 -31.76 43.40 17.29
N SER A 349 -31.91 44.58 16.69
CA SER A 349 -31.37 44.94 15.36
C SER A 349 -29.95 45.51 15.38
N SER A 350 -29.14 45.21 14.36
CA SER A 350 -28.32 46.23 13.65
C SER A 350 -27.85 45.75 12.26
N LYS A 351 -27.80 46.67 11.28
CA LYS A 351 -27.43 46.47 9.86
C LYS A 351 -26.09 47.14 9.51
N ALA A 352 -25.42 46.67 8.44
CA ALA A 352 -24.91 47.45 7.29
C ALA A 352 -24.11 46.51 6.34
N GLU A 353 -24.59 46.21 5.13
CA GLU A 353 -24.24 46.82 3.80
C GLU A 353 -23.06 46.08 3.09
N SER A 354 -23.32 45.26 2.06
CA SER A 354 -23.24 45.53 0.59
C SER A 354 -21.82 45.89 0.10
N GLU A 355 -21.26 45.39 -1.01
CA GLU A 355 -21.77 45.00 -2.35
C GLU A 355 -21.03 43.72 -2.84
N GLY A 356 -21.22 43.08 -4.02
CA GLY A 356 -22.11 43.24 -5.17
C GLY A 356 -21.61 42.39 -6.38
N ALA A 357 -22.52 42.02 -7.29
CA ALA A 357 -22.30 41.28 -8.57
C ALA A 357 -21.75 39.82 -8.48
N GLY A 358 -22.15 38.90 -9.37
CA GLY A 358 -23.14 38.98 -10.45
C GLY A 358 -23.55 37.58 -10.94
N SER A 359 -24.78 37.45 -11.43
CA SER A 359 -25.32 36.19 -11.94
C SER A 359 -24.98 35.95 -13.41
N ASN A 360 -24.83 34.69 -13.80
CA ASN A 360 -25.05 34.25 -15.18
C ASN A 360 -25.60 32.83 -15.20
N THR A 361 -26.90 32.72 -15.44
CA THR A 361 -27.62 31.46 -15.65
C THR A 361 -27.61 31.12 -17.14
N PHE A 362 -27.23 29.90 -17.52
CA PHE A 362 -27.59 29.34 -18.83
C PHE A 362 -27.98 27.87 -18.74
N ASN A 363 -28.96 27.48 -19.57
CA ASN A 363 -29.74 26.25 -19.41
C ASN A 363 -29.01 24.97 -19.86
N LEU A 364 -29.29 23.88 -19.15
CA LEU A 364 -29.15 22.51 -19.62
C LEU A 364 -30.30 22.14 -20.58
N PRO A 365 -30.06 21.41 -21.69
CA PRO A 365 -31.08 20.65 -22.38
C PRO A 365 -31.20 19.24 -21.78
N SER A 366 -32.43 18.78 -21.52
CA SER A 366 -32.71 17.42 -21.10
C SER A 366 -32.89 16.46 -22.29
N ALA A 367 -32.35 15.25 -22.22
CA ALA A 367 -32.86 14.12 -23.01
C ALA A 367 -32.57 12.75 -22.36
N HIS A 368 -33.66 12.06 -22.02
CA HIS A 368 -33.86 10.62 -21.85
C HIS A 368 -32.89 9.72 -21.06
N ALA A 369 -33.51 8.95 -20.15
CA ALA A 369 -32.91 7.86 -19.41
C ALA A 369 -32.78 6.57 -20.24
N LEU A 370 -31.68 5.85 -20.02
CA LEU A 370 -31.64 4.38 -19.96
C LEU A 370 -30.81 4.01 -18.72
N GLY A 371 -31.28 3.04 -17.94
CA GLY A 371 -30.77 2.79 -16.58
C GLY A 371 -29.61 1.80 -16.52
N GLY A 372 -28.98 1.72 -15.34
CA GLY A 372 -27.98 0.71 -15.00
C GLY A 372 -27.10 1.11 -13.82
N VAL A 373 -26.91 0.18 -12.88
CA VAL A 373 -25.96 0.20 -11.74
C VAL A 373 -25.86 1.46 -10.88
N GLY A 374 -26.34 1.35 -9.63
CA GLY A 374 -26.16 2.37 -8.60
C GLY A 374 -24.69 2.52 -8.20
N SER A 375 -24.14 3.71 -8.43
CA SER A 375 -22.80 4.07 -7.95
C SER A 375 -22.86 4.34 -6.44
N MET A 376 -22.33 3.42 -5.64
CA MET A 376 -22.19 3.59 -4.20
C MET A 376 -20.99 4.53 -3.95
N LEU A 377 -21.30 5.83 -3.79
CA LEU A 377 -20.32 6.87 -3.47
C LEU A 377 -19.63 6.57 -2.12
N LEU A 378 -18.49 5.89 -2.19
CA LEU A 378 -17.54 5.79 -1.09
C LEU A 378 -16.91 7.16 -0.87
N LEU A 379 -17.49 7.92 0.06
CA LEU A 379 -16.88 9.10 0.67
C LEU A 379 -15.71 8.67 1.58
N GLY A 380 -14.66 8.14 0.97
CA GLY A 380 -13.36 7.92 1.61
C GLY A 380 -12.67 9.25 1.86
N SER A 381 -12.23 9.49 3.09
CA SER A 381 -11.50 10.71 3.46
C SER A 381 -10.20 10.79 2.65
N LEU A 382 -9.98 11.91 1.96
CA LEU A 382 -8.75 12.17 1.19
C LEU A 382 -7.60 12.56 2.15
N ILE A 383 -7.05 11.56 2.84
CA ILE A 383 -5.70 11.63 3.40
C ILE A 383 -4.81 10.82 2.47
N ALA A 384 -4.20 11.50 1.49
CA ALA A 384 -3.13 10.90 0.72
C ALA A 384 -1.89 10.77 1.63
N PRO A 385 -1.23 9.61 1.70
CA PRO A 385 0.07 9.51 2.35
C PRO A 385 1.05 10.49 1.70
N LEU A 386 1.67 11.32 2.54
CA LEU A 386 2.72 12.25 2.13
C LEU A 386 4.04 11.47 2.07
N PHE A 387 4.35 10.94 0.89
CA PHE A 387 5.56 10.16 0.65
C PHE A 387 6.80 11.04 0.43
#